data_AF-A0A4R4D3I8-F1
#
_entry.id   AF-A0A4R4D3I8-F1
#
_cell.length_a   1.000
_cell.length_b   1.000
_cell.length_c   1.000
_cell.angle_alpha   90.00
_cell.angle_beta   90.00
_cell.angle_gamma   90.00
#
_symmetry.space_group_name_H-M   'P 1'
#
loop_
_entity.id
_entity.type
_entity.pdbx_description
1 polymer ?
#
loop_
_entity_poly.entity_id
_entity_poly.type
_entity_poly.pdbx_seq_one_letter_code
_entity_poly.pdbx_strand_id
1 'polypeptide(L)'
;DIEVQVNEADGFVYQTISRAGSLEGEVLITYGVTGNTATEGVDFVGGFGTVVMPDGVAEVTVPVQILDDGAASPTKIFTFSLVDVEGATLWAPRTSRVSIIDSQNPETLPGLDSYVSDYAVQQTPIATNFAFQPIRMVFSPVDATQAYVATKPGQVLMFDAETGASSVLLDISDRVNDAVDRGLLDVALHPDFVNNPYVYVFAVMDPPDAGHASGNAGLDGTGNRYAQVLRFTADAATNYTTLVPGSEVVLLGG
;
A
#
# COMPACT_ATOMS: atom_id res chain seq x y z
N ASP A 1 -8.52 12.09 -5.26
CA ASP A 1 -8.37 12.94 -6.45
C ASP A 1 -8.53 14.39 -6.11
N ILE A 2 -7.54 15.20 -6.49
CA ILE A 2 -7.69 16.66 -6.55
C ILE A 2 -7.93 16.96 -8.02
N GLU A 3 -9.16 17.34 -8.35
CA GLU A 3 -9.51 17.87 -9.67
C GLU A 3 -9.08 19.35 -9.72
N VAL A 4 -8.30 19.70 -10.74
CA VAL A 4 -7.89 21.08 -10.99
C VAL A 4 -8.86 21.68 -12.00
N GLN A 5 -9.36 22.87 -11.73
CA GLN A 5 -10.19 23.63 -12.66
C GLN A 5 -9.43 24.87 -13.11
N VAL A 6 -9.53 25.20 -14.38
CA VAL A 6 -8.93 26.39 -14.98
C VAL A 6 -9.95 27.06 -15.89
N ASN A 7 -10.01 28.39 -15.90
CA ASN A 7 -10.80 29.10 -16.90
C ASN A 7 -10.03 29.11 -18.22
N GLU A 8 -10.72 28.89 -19.33
CA GLU A 8 -10.12 28.90 -20.66
C GLU A 8 -9.34 30.21 -20.96
N ALA A 9 -9.81 31.34 -20.41
CA ALA A 9 -9.16 32.65 -20.55
C ALA A 9 -7.92 32.86 -19.65
N ASP A 10 -7.61 31.95 -18.73
CA ASP A 10 -6.46 32.08 -17.81
C ASP A 10 -5.12 31.89 -18.55
N GLY A 11 -5.15 31.28 -19.74
CA GLY A 11 -3.99 31.03 -20.61
C GLY A 11 -3.04 29.93 -20.11
N PHE A 12 -2.96 29.71 -18.80
CA PHE A 12 -2.18 28.63 -18.20
C PHE A 12 -2.87 28.05 -16.96
N VAL A 13 -2.72 26.75 -16.79
CA VAL A 13 -2.92 26.06 -15.51
C VAL A 13 -1.57 25.59 -14.98
N TYR A 14 -1.38 25.64 -13.67
CA TYR A 14 -0.15 25.23 -13.02
C TYR A 14 -0.35 23.93 -12.26
N GLN A 15 0.31 22.87 -12.72
CA GLN A 15 0.28 21.56 -12.09
C GLN A 15 1.39 21.45 -11.05
N THR A 16 1.01 21.35 -9.78
CA THR A 16 1.96 21.18 -8.67
C THR A 16 2.32 19.71 -8.50
N ILE A 17 3.62 19.43 -8.45
CA ILE A 17 4.18 18.12 -8.12
C ILE A 17 4.87 18.23 -6.78
N SER A 18 4.53 17.35 -5.83
CA SER A 18 5.11 17.33 -4.49
C SER A 18 5.97 16.09 -4.25
N ARG A 19 7.00 16.27 -3.44
CA ARG A 19 7.92 15.23 -2.96
C ARG A 19 7.79 15.10 -1.45
N ALA A 20 7.65 13.87 -0.97
CA ALA A 20 7.58 13.54 0.44
C ALA A 20 8.81 12.70 0.88
N GLY A 21 9.13 12.75 2.18
CA GLY A 21 10.28 12.03 2.73
C GLY A 21 11.59 12.82 2.63
N SER A 22 12.68 12.15 2.24
CA SER A 22 13.98 12.81 2.06
C SER A 22 13.94 13.78 0.89
N LEU A 23 14.46 14.99 1.10
CA LEU A 23 14.61 16.05 0.09
C LEU A 23 16.05 16.18 -0.42
N GLU A 24 16.96 15.27 -0.03
CA GLU A 24 18.33 15.27 -0.55
C GLU A 24 18.36 14.84 -2.03
N GLY A 25 19.19 15.52 -2.81
CA GLY A 25 19.40 15.28 -4.23
C GLY A 25 18.36 15.94 -5.12
N GLU A 26 18.80 16.35 -6.30
CA GLU A 26 17.93 16.79 -7.39
C GLU A 26 17.12 15.61 -7.96
N VAL A 27 15.90 15.88 -8.41
CA VAL A 27 15.04 14.89 -9.08
C VAL A 27 14.64 15.41 -10.46
N LEU A 28 14.92 14.63 -11.49
CA LEU A 28 14.42 14.87 -12.85
C LEU A 28 13.10 14.13 -13.04
N ILE A 29 12.04 14.85 -13.39
CA ILE A 29 10.69 14.30 -13.53
C ILE A 29 10.26 14.42 -14.99
N THR A 30 9.89 13.30 -15.60
CA THR A 30 9.26 13.27 -16.92
C THR A 30 7.75 13.22 -16.76
N TYR A 31 7.03 14.12 -17.44
CA TYR A 31 5.57 14.19 -17.41
C TYR A 31 4.97 14.12 -18.82
N GLY A 32 3.68 13.80 -18.89
CA GLY A 32 2.89 13.78 -20.12
C GLY A 32 1.53 14.43 -19.92
N VAL A 33 1.05 15.15 -20.93
CA VAL A 33 -0.26 15.82 -20.94
C VAL A 33 -1.07 15.29 -22.12
N THR A 34 -2.18 14.62 -21.84
CA THR A 34 -3.00 13.92 -22.85
C THR A 34 -4.46 14.36 -22.77
N GLY A 35 -5.08 14.53 -23.93
CA GLY A 35 -6.49 14.92 -24.03
C GLY A 35 -7.42 13.78 -23.60
N ASN A 36 -8.56 14.13 -23.00
CA ASN A 36 -9.69 13.23 -22.81
C ASN A 36 -10.85 13.75 -23.69
N THR A 37 -11.69 14.63 -23.17
CA THR A 37 -12.68 15.37 -23.98
C THR A 37 -12.11 16.65 -24.58
N ALA A 38 -10.99 17.16 -24.03
CA ALA A 38 -10.21 18.24 -24.61
C ALA A 38 -9.29 17.71 -25.73
N THR A 39 -9.16 18.49 -26.79
CA THR A 39 -8.35 18.22 -27.98
C THR A 39 -7.03 18.98 -27.90
N GLU A 40 -5.92 18.26 -28.00
CA GLU A 40 -4.57 18.85 -28.06
C GLU A 40 -4.42 19.78 -29.27
N GLY A 41 -3.79 20.93 -29.06
CA GLY A 41 -3.58 21.96 -30.08
C GLY A 41 -4.82 22.81 -30.39
N VAL A 42 -5.96 22.49 -29.78
CA VAL A 42 -7.20 23.28 -29.85
C VAL A 42 -7.54 23.85 -28.49
N ASP A 43 -7.58 23.02 -27.46
CA ASP A 43 -8.02 23.39 -26.10
C ASP A 43 -6.84 23.57 -25.13
N PHE A 44 -5.73 22.86 -25.37
CA PHE A 44 -4.51 22.95 -24.57
C PHE A 44 -3.29 22.52 -25.40
N VAL A 45 -2.09 22.88 -24.95
CA VAL A 45 -0.84 22.37 -25.51
C VAL A 45 -0.40 21.12 -24.74
N GLY A 46 -0.44 19.98 -25.42
CA GLY A 46 -0.14 18.66 -24.85
C GLY A 46 1.30 18.19 -25.08
N GLY A 47 1.51 16.88 -24.90
CA GLY A 47 2.78 16.21 -25.16
C GLY A 47 3.58 15.88 -23.90
N PHE A 48 4.86 15.52 -24.11
CA PHE A 48 5.78 15.15 -23.03
C PHE A 48 6.75 16.28 -22.70
N GLY A 49 7.13 16.38 -21.43
CA GLY A 49 8.12 17.33 -20.96
C GLY A 49 8.89 16.82 -19.75
N THR A 50 9.89 17.59 -19.34
CA THR A 50 10.68 17.32 -18.15
C THR A 50 10.72 18.54 -17.24
N VAL A 51 10.65 18.32 -15.93
CA VAL A 51 10.85 19.35 -14.92
C VAL A 51 11.87 18.87 -13.89
N VAL A 52 12.74 19.77 -13.47
CA VAL A 52 13.73 19.50 -12.42
C VAL A 52 13.18 20.00 -11.11
N MET A 53 13.18 19.14 -10.10
CA MET A 53 12.97 19.52 -8.70
C MET A 53 14.35 19.61 -8.02
N PRO A 54 14.84 20.82 -7.70
CA PRO A 54 16.17 20.99 -7.12
C PRO A 54 16.34 20.32 -5.76
N ASP A 55 17.60 20.12 -5.36
CA ASP A 55 17.95 19.65 -4.00
C ASP A 55 17.31 20.52 -2.92
N GLY A 56 16.73 19.88 -1.90
CA GLY A 56 16.04 20.54 -0.79
C GLY A 56 14.65 21.11 -1.12
N VAL A 57 14.16 20.96 -2.36
CA VAL A 57 12.84 21.47 -2.77
C VAL A 57 11.78 20.38 -2.67
N ALA A 58 10.64 20.72 -2.06
CA ALA A 58 9.53 19.79 -1.85
C ALA A 58 8.43 19.90 -2.92
N GLU A 59 8.36 21.01 -3.66
CA GLU A 59 7.32 21.25 -4.66
C GLU A 59 7.87 21.96 -5.90
N VAL A 60 7.37 21.57 -7.08
CA VAL A 60 7.63 22.26 -8.34
C VAL A 60 6.33 22.38 -9.12
N THR A 61 6.18 23.46 -9.89
CA THR A 61 4.99 23.70 -10.72
C THR A 61 5.34 23.60 -12.20
N VAL A 62 4.45 22.95 -12.95
CA VAL A 62 4.54 22.83 -14.40
C VAL A 62 3.41 23.63 -15.03
N PRO A 63 3.70 24.69 -15.81
CA PRO A 63 2.67 25.39 -16.56
C PRO A 63 2.23 24.55 -17.76
N VAL A 64 0.93 24.34 -17.90
CA VAL A 64 0.30 23.79 -19.10
C VAL A 64 -0.50 24.91 -19.76
N GLN A 65 -0.22 25.18 -21.03
CA GLN A 65 -0.90 26.25 -21.76
C GLN A 65 -2.33 25.83 -22.10
N ILE A 66 -3.28 26.71 -21.80
CA ILE A 66 -4.69 26.62 -22.19
C ILE A 66 -4.92 27.52 -23.39
N LEU A 67 -5.71 27.05 -24.34
CA LEU A 67 -6.00 27.74 -25.58
C LEU A 67 -7.46 28.17 -25.56
N ASP A 68 -7.70 29.47 -25.73
CA ASP A 68 -9.04 30.07 -25.83
C ASP A 68 -9.29 30.51 -27.27
N ASP A 69 -10.30 29.92 -27.91
CA ASP A 69 -10.70 30.26 -29.29
C ASP A 69 -11.86 31.28 -29.34
N GLY A 70 -12.37 31.70 -28.19
CA GLY A 70 -13.46 32.66 -28.02
C GLY A 70 -14.83 32.13 -28.41
N ALA A 71 -14.99 30.83 -28.67
CA ALA A 71 -16.26 30.21 -29.00
C ALA A 71 -16.82 29.45 -27.80
N ALA A 72 -18.13 29.60 -27.54
CA ALA A 72 -18.78 28.87 -26.46
C ALA A 72 -18.76 27.35 -26.70
N SER A 73 -18.32 26.61 -25.68
CA SER A 73 -18.14 25.17 -25.69
C SER A 73 -18.49 24.57 -24.32
N PRO A 74 -18.77 23.25 -24.23
CA PRO A 74 -18.94 22.59 -22.94
C PRO A 74 -17.59 22.46 -22.22
N THR A 75 -17.59 22.28 -20.89
CA THR A 75 -16.37 21.98 -20.12
C THR A 75 -15.63 20.77 -20.71
N LYS A 76 -14.32 20.93 -20.95
CA LYS A 76 -13.47 19.89 -21.53
C LYS A 76 -12.39 19.45 -20.55
N ILE A 77 -11.88 18.24 -20.73
CA ILE A 77 -10.99 17.58 -19.78
C ILE A 77 -9.72 17.11 -20.47
N PHE A 78 -8.57 17.36 -19.84
CA PHE A 78 -7.31 16.69 -20.15
C PHE A 78 -6.70 16.09 -18.87
N THR A 79 -5.67 15.26 -19.05
CA THR A 79 -4.97 14.56 -17.97
C THR A 79 -3.49 14.92 -17.97
N PHE A 80 -2.96 15.26 -16.80
CA PHE A 80 -1.53 15.42 -16.54
C PHE A 80 -1.02 14.17 -15.82
N SER A 81 0.08 13.57 -16.28
CA SER A 81 0.62 12.32 -15.76
C SER A 81 2.11 12.41 -15.48
N LEU A 82 2.56 11.85 -14.35
CA LEU A 82 3.98 11.56 -14.10
C LEU A 82 4.35 10.25 -14.79
N VAL A 83 5.34 10.30 -15.68
CA VAL A 83 5.73 9.19 -16.55
C VAL A 83 6.93 8.46 -15.97
N ASP A 84 7.97 9.21 -15.59
CA ASP A 84 9.22 8.66 -15.06
C ASP A 84 9.89 9.66 -14.10
N VAL A 85 10.75 9.16 -13.22
CA VAL A 85 11.59 9.99 -12.33
C VAL A 85 13.00 9.40 -12.20
N GLU A 86 13.99 10.27 -12.23
CA GLU A 86 15.38 9.95 -11.88
C GLU A 86 15.74 10.66 -10.58
N GLY A 87 16.33 9.94 -9.61
CA GLY A 87 16.68 10.48 -8.28
C GLY A 87 15.59 10.34 -7.21
N ALA A 88 14.45 9.73 -7.53
CA ALA A 88 13.36 9.45 -6.57
C ALA A 88 12.58 8.17 -6.93
N THR A 89 11.53 7.87 -6.16
CA THR A 89 10.57 6.79 -6.45
C THR A 89 9.18 7.38 -6.64
N LEU A 90 8.46 6.98 -7.68
CA LEU A 90 7.08 7.41 -7.93
C LEU A 90 6.07 6.70 -7.02
N TRP A 91 5.19 7.46 -6.38
CA TRP A 91 4.06 6.97 -5.59
C TRP A 91 2.71 7.33 -6.23
N ALA A 92 1.62 6.68 -5.83
CA ALA A 92 0.28 7.06 -6.24
C ALA A 92 -0.24 8.23 -5.36
N PRO A 93 -1.07 9.14 -5.91
CA PRO A 93 -1.51 9.22 -7.31
C PRO A 93 -0.43 9.81 -8.24
N ARG A 94 -0.42 9.36 -9.50
CA ARG A 94 0.52 9.82 -10.55
C ARG A 94 -0.15 10.65 -11.64
N THR A 95 -1.44 10.91 -11.49
CA THR A 95 -2.27 11.56 -12.50
C THR A 95 -3.10 12.64 -11.84
N SER A 96 -3.30 13.75 -12.56
CA SER A 96 -4.22 14.81 -12.19
C SER A 96 -5.12 15.10 -13.39
N ARG A 97 -6.42 15.24 -13.11
CA ARG A 97 -7.42 15.62 -14.10
C ARG A 97 -7.60 17.13 -14.05
N VAL A 98 -7.60 17.76 -15.22
CA VAL A 98 -7.82 19.20 -15.37
C VAL A 98 -9.06 19.45 -16.20
N SER A 99 -9.97 20.24 -15.66
CA SER A 99 -11.21 20.68 -16.30
C SER A 99 -11.07 22.13 -16.77
N ILE A 100 -11.20 22.35 -18.07
CA ILE A 100 -11.19 23.65 -18.73
C ILE A 100 -12.62 24.17 -18.76
N ILE A 101 -12.87 25.23 -17.99
CA ILE A 101 -14.16 25.92 -17.91
C ILE A 101 -14.19 27.01 -18.96
N ASP A 102 -15.16 26.92 -19.87
CA ASP A 102 -15.37 27.86 -20.97
C ASP A 102 -15.49 29.31 -20.47
N SER A 103 -14.85 30.24 -21.19
CA SER A 103 -14.83 31.66 -20.81
C SER A 103 -16.09 32.44 -21.26
N GLN A 104 -16.83 31.93 -22.24
CA GLN A 104 -17.99 32.61 -22.87
C GLN A 104 -19.33 32.18 -22.28
N ASN A 105 -19.45 30.92 -21.90
CA ASN A 105 -20.56 30.30 -21.20
C ASN A 105 -19.99 29.45 -20.05
N PRO A 106 -19.53 30.08 -18.95
CA PRO A 106 -18.94 29.36 -17.83
C PRO A 106 -19.99 28.48 -17.16
N GLU A 107 -20.07 27.23 -17.63
CA GLU A 107 -20.79 26.18 -16.93
C GLU A 107 -19.86 25.65 -15.84
N THR A 108 -20.07 26.12 -14.62
CA THR A 108 -19.54 25.38 -13.46
C THR A 108 -20.25 24.03 -13.44
N LEU A 109 -19.50 22.93 -13.51
CA LEU A 109 -20.04 21.61 -13.25
C LEU A 109 -20.89 21.68 -11.96
N PRO A 110 -22.12 21.10 -11.93
CA PRO A 110 -22.84 20.98 -10.68
C PRO A 110 -21.90 20.32 -9.66
N GLY A 111 -21.79 20.94 -8.48
CA GLY A 111 -20.82 20.52 -7.47
C GLY A 111 -20.88 19.02 -7.25
N LEU A 112 -19.70 18.38 -7.34
CA LEU A 112 -19.41 16.95 -7.18
C LEU A 112 -20.60 16.12 -6.68
N ASP A 113 -21.43 15.61 -7.60
CA ASP A 113 -21.94 14.27 -7.36
C ASP A 113 -20.72 13.36 -7.32
N SER A 114 -20.69 12.45 -6.34
CA SER A 114 -19.56 11.54 -6.15
C SER A 114 -19.21 10.87 -7.48
N TYR A 115 -18.05 11.19 -8.06
CA TYR A 115 -17.57 10.51 -9.26
C TYR A 115 -17.36 9.04 -8.89
N VAL A 116 -18.28 8.20 -9.35
CA VAL A 116 -18.10 6.75 -9.35
C VAL A 116 -17.01 6.47 -10.37
N SER A 117 -15.93 5.82 -9.95
CA SER A 117 -14.90 5.34 -10.87
C SER A 117 -15.55 4.44 -11.95
N ASP A 118 -15.27 4.72 -13.22
CA ASP A 118 -15.65 3.83 -14.33
C ASP A 118 -14.93 2.47 -14.26
N TYR A 119 -13.87 2.35 -13.45
CA TYR A 119 -13.37 1.05 -13.02
C TYR A 119 -14.40 0.41 -12.10
N ALA A 120 -15.15 -0.55 -12.64
CA ALA A 120 -15.85 -1.53 -11.84
C ALA A 120 -14.80 -2.36 -11.07
N VAL A 121 -14.49 -1.97 -9.84
CA VAL A 121 -13.72 -2.80 -8.92
C VAL A 121 -14.62 -3.96 -8.49
N GLN A 122 -14.51 -5.08 -9.20
CA GLN A 122 -15.12 -6.33 -8.76
C GLN A 122 -14.25 -6.91 -7.65
N GLN A 123 -14.69 -6.76 -6.41
CA GLN A 123 -14.09 -7.46 -5.28
C GLN A 123 -14.72 -8.84 -5.20
N THR A 124 -13.91 -9.87 -5.33
CA THR A 124 -14.31 -11.24 -5.01
C THR A 124 -13.69 -11.59 -3.66
N PRO A 125 -14.49 -11.79 -2.60
CA PRO A 125 -13.97 -12.31 -1.34
C PRO A 125 -13.33 -13.68 -1.57
N ILE A 126 -12.02 -13.77 -1.35
CA ILE A 126 -11.25 -15.00 -1.57
C ILE A 126 -11.39 -15.95 -0.37
N ALA A 127 -11.49 -15.38 0.84
CA ALA A 127 -11.93 -16.10 2.03
C ALA A 127 -12.74 -15.19 2.96
N THR A 128 -13.66 -15.80 3.70
CA THR A 128 -14.52 -15.15 4.69
C THR A 128 -14.65 -16.07 5.91
N ASN A 129 -15.21 -15.55 7.01
CA ASN A 129 -15.46 -16.32 8.23
C ASN A 129 -14.21 -16.98 8.84
N PHE A 130 -13.08 -16.26 8.85
CA PHE A 130 -11.88 -16.73 9.54
C PHE A 130 -12.19 -17.00 11.02
N ALA A 131 -12.14 -18.27 11.42
CA ALA A 131 -12.29 -18.68 12.82
C ALA A 131 -11.10 -18.25 13.70
N PHE A 132 -10.03 -17.72 13.09
CA PHE A 132 -8.71 -17.62 13.68
C PHE A 132 -8.22 -16.18 13.93
N GLN A 133 -9.06 -15.15 13.85
CA GLN A 133 -8.68 -13.75 14.14
C GLN A 133 -7.33 -13.34 13.47
N PRO A 134 -7.29 -13.23 12.12
CA PRO A 134 -6.09 -12.81 11.42
C PRO A 134 -5.74 -11.38 11.80
N ILE A 135 -4.45 -11.14 12.02
CA ILE A 135 -3.93 -9.86 12.51
C ILE A 135 -2.86 -9.26 11.58
N ARG A 136 -2.13 -10.11 10.85
CA ARG A 136 -1.15 -9.71 9.85
C ARG A 136 -1.11 -10.70 8.70
N MET A 137 -0.88 -10.19 7.49
CA MET A 137 -0.63 -10.98 6.30
C MET A 137 0.62 -10.43 5.59
N VAL A 138 1.47 -11.32 5.08
CA VAL A 138 2.61 -10.99 4.23
C VAL A 138 2.64 -11.95 3.04
N PHE A 139 2.67 -11.41 1.82
CA PHE A 139 2.76 -12.24 0.62
C PHE A 139 4.17 -12.83 0.49
N SER A 140 4.24 -14.06 -0.02
CA SER A 140 5.51 -14.71 -0.33
C SER A 140 6.22 -13.93 -1.45
N PRO A 141 7.52 -13.63 -1.32
CA PRO A 141 8.29 -12.99 -2.38
C PRO A 141 8.66 -13.96 -3.51
N VAL A 142 8.38 -15.26 -3.34
CA VAL A 142 8.71 -16.32 -4.31
C VAL A 142 7.48 -16.81 -5.08
N ASP A 143 6.31 -16.75 -4.45
CA ASP A 143 5.05 -17.20 -5.03
C ASP A 143 3.92 -16.22 -4.67
N ALA A 144 3.47 -15.44 -5.66
CA ALA A 144 2.45 -14.40 -5.45
C ALA A 144 1.08 -14.95 -5.01
N THR A 145 0.85 -16.26 -5.20
CA THR A 145 -0.38 -16.93 -4.74
C THR A 145 -0.33 -17.27 -3.26
N GLN A 146 0.83 -17.21 -2.63
CA GLN A 146 1.00 -17.62 -1.23
C GLN A 146 1.14 -16.42 -0.31
N ALA A 147 0.55 -16.53 0.87
CA ALA A 147 0.72 -15.56 1.94
C ALA A 147 0.84 -16.22 3.32
N TYR A 148 1.60 -15.58 4.18
CA TYR A 148 1.80 -15.95 5.57
C TYR A 148 0.84 -15.10 6.40
N VAL A 149 -0.13 -15.75 7.04
CA VAL A 149 -1.17 -15.08 7.83
C VAL A 149 -0.97 -15.40 9.29
N ALA A 150 -0.59 -14.39 10.07
CA ALA A 150 -0.55 -14.46 11.52
C ALA A 150 -1.96 -14.46 12.09
N THR A 151 -2.20 -15.35 13.06
CA THR A 151 -3.44 -15.44 13.83
C THR A 151 -3.16 -15.08 15.27
N LYS A 152 -4.08 -14.33 15.89
CA LYS A 152 -3.94 -13.91 17.28
C LYS A 152 -3.70 -15.10 18.25
N PRO A 153 -4.38 -16.26 18.11
CA PRO A 153 -4.17 -17.41 19.00
C PRO A 153 -2.80 -18.10 18.90
N GLY A 154 -1.88 -17.65 18.05
CA GLY A 154 -0.53 -18.20 18.02
C GLY A 154 -0.22 -19.14 16.84
N GLN A 155 -0.93 -19.01 15.73
CA GLN A 155 -0.60 -19.73 14.50
C GLN A 155 -0.12 -18.79 13.41
N VAL A 156 0.73 -19.29 12.52
CA VAL A 156 0.95 -18.71 11.19
C VAL A 156 0.40 -19.70 10.19
N LEU A 157 -0.50 -19.22 9.33
CA LEU A 157 -1.10 -20.02 8.26
C LEU A 157 -0.40 -19.70 6.94
N MET A 158 -0.15 -20.73 6.13
CA MET A 158 0.01 -20.57 4.69
C MET A 158 -1.37 -20.42 4.07
N PHE A 159 -1.61 -19.30 3.42
CA PHE A 159 -2.86 -18.95 2.76
C PHE A 159 -2.66 -18.85 1.26
N ASP A 160 -3.54 -19.52 0.51
CA ASP A 160 -3.60 -19.44 -0.95
C ASP A 160 -4.54 -18.30 -1.34
N ALA A 161 -3.97 -17.26 -1.94
CA ALA A 161 -4.64 -16.05 -2.36
C ALA A 161 -5.45 -16.19 -3.65
N GLU A 162 -5.47 -17.34 -4.31
CA GLU A 162 -6.36 -17.61 -5.45
C GLU A 162 -7.57 -18.44 -5.01
N THR A 163 -7.34 -19.47 -4.19
CA THR A 163 -8.38 -20.45 -3.81
C THR A 163 -9.01 -20.17 -2.45
N GLY A 164 -8.34 -19.38 -1.60
CA GLY A 164 -8.73 -19.15 -0.21
C GLY A 164 -8.41 -20.31 0.72
N ALA A 165 -7.75 -21.36 0.22
CA ALA A 165 -7.33 -22.49 1.04
C ALA A 165 -6.25 -22.05 2.04
N SER A 166 -6.21 -22.70 3.21
CA SER A 166 -5.15 -22.45 4.18
C SER A 166 -4.68 -23.72 4.87
N SER A 167 -3.43 -23.70 5.31
CA SER A 167 -2.79 -24.75 6.10
C SER A 167 -1.91 -24.12 7.19
N VAL A 168 -1.64 -24.86 8.26
CA VAL A 168 -0.81 -24.35 9.37
C VAL A 168 0.67 -24.46 9.00
N LEU A 169 1.39 -23.34 9.01
CA LEU A 169 2.85 -23.28 8.87
C LEU A 169 3.54 -23.45 10.23
N LEU A 170 3.05 -22.69 11.22
CA LEU A 170 3.57 -22.63 12.58
C LEU A 170 2.39 -22.68 13.55
N ASP A 171 2.55 -23.46 14.61
CA ASP A 171 1.64 -23.48 15.75
C ASP A 171 2.45 -23.36 17.04
N ILE A 172 2.30 -22.23 17.72
CA ILE A 172 2.85 -21.96 19.05
C ILE A 172 1.72 -21.55 20.02
N SER A 173 0.48 -21.92 19.70
CA SER A 173 -0.71 -21.55 20.49
C SER A 173 -0.68 -22.08 21.92
N ASP A 174 0.09 -23.14 22.18
CA ASP A 174 0.28 -23.72 23.51
C ASP A 174 1.09 -22.84 24.48
N ARG A 175 1.83 -21.85 23.94
CA ARG A 175 2.70 -20.94 24.70
C ARG A 175 2.41 -19.46 24.47
N VAL A 176 1.54 -19.12 23.53
CA VAL A 176 1.09 -17.75 23.28
C VAL A 176 -0.02 -17.38 24.26
N ASN A 177 0.03 -16.18 24.82
CA ASN A 177 -1.04 -15.62 25.63
C ASN A 177 -1.98 -14.80 24.72
N ASP A 178 -3.18 -15.31 24.47
CA ASP A 178 -4.21 -14.70 23.61
C ASP A 178 -5.20 -13.83 24.40
N ALA A 179 -4.77 -13.32 25.56
CA ALA A 179 -5.63 -12.50 26.41
C ALA A 179 -5.76 -11.06 25.88
N VAL A 180 -6.99 -10.59 25.70
CA VAL A 180 -7.29 -9.18 25.36
C VAL A 180 -6.59 -8.76 24.05
N ASP A 181 -5.60 -7.86 24.09
CA ASP A 181 -4.87 -7.34 22.93
C ASP A 181 -3.54 -8.07 22.69
N ARG A 182 -3.33 -9.20 23.38
CA ARG A 182 -2.14 -10.05 23.26
C ARG A 182 -2.37 -11.19 22.28
N GLY A 183 -1.30 -11.86 21.91
CA GLY A 183 -1.31 -13.00 21.00
C GLY A 183 -0.01 -13.11 20.24
N LEU A 184 -0.03 -13.82 19.13
CA LEU A 184 0.94 -13.61 18.06
C LEU A 184 0.49 -12.36 17.31
N LEU A 185 1.37 -11.35 17.29
CA LEU A 185 1.08 -9.97 16.94
C LEU A 185 1.66 -9.54 15.59
N ASP A 186 2.66 -10.25 15.09
CA ASP A 186 3.24 -9.96 13.78
C ASP A 186 3.88 -11.19 13.15
N VAL A 187 3.93 -11.19 11.82
CA VAL A 187 4.76 -12.09 11.01
C VAL A 187 5.49 -11.26 9.97
N ALA A 188 6.78 -11.54 9.78
CA ALA A 188 7.60 -10.89 8.77
C ALA A 188 8.53 -11.91 8.11
N LEU A 189 8.85 -11.66 6.84
CA LEU A 189 9.82 -12.46 6.10
C LEU A 189 11.14 -11.69 6.01
N HIS A 190 12.26 -12.40 5.92
CA HIS A 190 13.53 -11.75 5.65
C HIS A 190 13.48 -10.96 4.32
N PRO A 191 14.06 -9.75 4.24
CA PRO A 191 14.06 -8.96 3.00
C PRO A 191 14.69 -9.68 1.81
N ASP A 192 15.72 -10.49 2.07
CA ASP A 192 16.34 -11.40 1.11
C ASP A 192 15.93 -12.85 1.43
N PHE A 193 14.66 -13.16 1.23
CA PHE A 193 14.03 -14.40 1.70
C PHE A 193 14.56 -15.65 0.98
N VAL A 194 14.89 -15.55 -0.31
CA VAL A 194 15.38 -16.69 -1.10
C VAL A 194 16.70 -17.21 -0.54
N ASN A 195 17.61 -16.30 -0.18
CA ASN A 195 18.92 -16.67 0.37
C ASN A 195 18.87 -16.90 1.89
N ASN A 196 17.91 -16.28 2.57
CA ASN A 196 17.73 -16.39 4.01
C ASN A 196 16.24 -16.65 4.29
N PRO A 197 15.78 -17.91 4.23
CA PRO A 197 14.36 -18.24 4.32
C PRO A 197 13.88 -18.16 5.77
N TYR A 198 14.02 -16.99 6.38
CA TYR A 198 13.67 -16.73 7.76
C TYR A 198 12.28 -16.11 7.84
N VAL A 199 11.46 -16.74 8.68
CA VAL A 199 10.16 -16.24 9.11
C VAL A 199 10.33 -15.75 10.53
N TYR A 200 10.02 -14.48 10.76
CA TYR A 200 10.05 -13.83 12.06
C TYR A 200 8.63 -13.71 12.57
N VAL A 201 8.42 -14.01 13.85
CA VAL A 201 7.15 -13.76 14.54
C VAL A 201 7.39 -12.98 15.81
N PHE A 202 6.46 -12.09 16.12
CA PHE A 202 6.42 -11.37 17.38
C PHE A 202 5.18 -11.82 18.15
N ALA A 203 5.36 -12.32 19.37
CA ALA A 203 4.27 -12.86 20.16
C ALA A 203 4.42 -12.54 21.65
N VAL A 204 3.29 -12.39 22.34
CA VAL A 204 3.22 -12.34 23.80
C VAL A 204 3.02 -13.76 24.32
N MET A 205 3.85 -14.15 25.27
CA MET A 205 3.98 -15.54 25.71
C MET A 205 3.46 -15.72 27.12
N ASP A 206 2.86 -16.88 27.38
CA ASP A 206 2.64 -17.34 28.75
C ASP A 206 3.98 -17.74 29.38
N PRO A 207 4.23 -17.35 30.66
CA PRO A 207 5.42 -17.78 31.37
C PRO A 207 5.32 -19.28 31.71
N PRO A 208 6.47 -19.98 31.81
CA PRO A 208 6.48 -21.43 31.99
C PRO A 208 5.69 -21.91 33.24
N ASP A 209 5.55 -21.07 34.25
CA ASP A 209 4.81 -21.34 35.48
C ASP A 209 3.29 -21.12 35.38
N ALA A 210 2.80 -20.46 34.32
CA ALA A 210 1.37 -20.17 34.12
C ALA A 210 0.50 -21.44 34.07
N GLY A 211 1.05 -22.57 33.59
CA GLY A 211 0.36 -23.87 33.58
C GLY A 211 0.04 -24.43 34.97
N HIS A 212 0.66 -23.90 36.03
CA HIS A 212 0.41 -24.29 37.42
C HIS A 212 -0.42 -23.26 38.21
N ALA A 213 -0.79 -22.15 37.56
CA ALA A 213 -1.50 -21.04 38.18
C ALA A 213 -2.96 -20.96 37.72
N SER A 214 -3.73 -20.07 38.34
CA SER A 214 -5.13 -19.81 37.97
C SER A 214 -5.45 -18.31 38.00
N GLY A 215 -6.63 -17.94 37.48
CA GLY A 215 -7.02 -16.53 37.33
C GLY A 215 -6.02 -15.78 36.46
N ASN A 216 -5.67 -14.56 36.85
CA ASN A 216 -4.78 -13.69 36.06
C ASN A 216 -3.38 -14.30 35.82
N ALA A 217 -2.91 -15.17 36.72
CA ALA A 217 -1.60 -15.80 36.58
C ALA A 217 -1.61 -17.09 35.73
N GLY A 218 -2.79 -17.67 35.46
CA GLY A 218 -2.92 -18.89 34.66
C GLY A 218 -2.69 -18.67 33.16
N LEU A 219 -2.73 -19.76 32.38
CA LEU A 219 -2.71 -19.71 30.91
C LEU A 219 -3.81 -18.77 30.39
N ASP A 220 -3.48 -17.97 29.36
CA ASP A 220 -4.34 -16.91 28.82
C ASP A 220 -4.87 -15.92 29.87
N GLY A 221 -4.18 -15.81 31.01
CA GLY A 221 -4.47 -14.84 32.06
C GLY A 221 -3.96 -13.43 31.71
N THR A 222 -4.52 -12.42 32.37
CA THR A 222 -4.17 -11.00 32.18
C THR A 222 -3.00 -10.52 33.04
N GLY A 223 -2.35 -11.41 33.79
CA GLY A 223 -1.18 -11.11 34.61
C GLY A 223 0.05 -10.70 33.81
N ASN A 224 1.20 -10.60 34.48
CA ASN A 224 2.46 -10.22 33.83
C ASN A 224 2.87 -11.27 32.79
N ARG A 225 3.17 -10.80 31.58
CA ARG A 225 3.63 -11.60 30.45
C ARG A 225 4.86 -10.95 29.83
N TYR A 226 5.57 -11.70 29.02
CA TYR A 226 6.71 -11.23 28.25
C TYR A 226 6.42 -11.42 26.76
N ALA A 227 7.06 -10.62 25.93
CA ALA A 227 6.99 -10.76 24.48
C ALA A 227 8.30 -11.32 23.95
N GLN A 228 8.22 -12.07 22.86
CA GLN A 228 9.39 -12.62 22.16
C GLN A 228 9.34 -12.28 20.69
N VAL A 229 10.53 -12.09 20.13
CA VAL A 229 10.77 -12.16 18.69
C VAL A 229 11.43 -13.51 18.43
N LEU A 230 10.74 -14.37 17.69
CA LEU A 230 11.21 -15.70 17.30
C LEU A 230 11.52 -15.71 15.81
N ARG A 231 12.50 -16.52 15.43
CA ARG A 231 12.86 -16.78 14.03
C ARG A 231 12.78 -18.26 13.75
N PHE A 232 12.14 -18.62 12.66
CA PHE A 232 12.08 -19.97 12.10
C PHE A 232 12.69 -19.98 10.70
N THR A 233 13.10 -21.14 10.22
CA THR A 233 13.59 -21.32 8.84
C THR A 233 12.50 -22.02 8.02
N ALA A 234 12.00 -21.38 6.98
CA ALA A 234 11.11 -21.99 5.99
C ALA A 234 11.90 -22.96 5.09
N ASP A 235 11.27 -24.06 4.71
CA ASP A 235 11.89 -25.13 3.93
C ASP A 235 11.74 -24.88 2.43
N ALA A 236 12.86 -24.58 1.76
CA ALA A 236 12.87 -24.40 0.31
C ALA A 236 12.46 -25.66 -0.46
N ALA A 237 12.63 -26.86 0.12
CA ALA A 237 12.25 -28.12 -0.53
C ALA A 237 10.71 -28.28 -0.67
N THR A 238 9.93 -27.57 0.14
CA THR A 238 8.46 -27.56 0.10
C THR A 238 7.91 -26.29 -0.52
N ASN A 239 8.72 -25.56 -1.29
CA ASN A 239 8.38 -24.22 -1.79
C ASN A 239 8.00 -23.26 -0.65
N TYR A 240 8.74 -23.34 0.47
CA TYR A 240 8.57 -22.51 1.66
C TYR A 240 7.21 -22.66 2.38
N THR A 241 6.47 -23.74 2.09
CA THR A 241 5.16 -24.01 2.72
C THR A 241 5.24 -24.75 4.05
N THR A 242 6.43 -25.18 4.46
CA THR A 242 6.70 -25.80 5.76
C THR A 242 7.90 -25.15 6.43
N LEU A 243 8.06 -25.37 7.73
CA LEU A 243 9.26 -24.97 8.48
C LEU A 243 10.23 -26.15 8.64
N VAL A 244 11.52 -25.85 8.64
CA VAL A 244 12.58 -26.81 8.99
C VAL A 244 12.45 -27.16 10.48
N PRO A 245 12.28 -28.44 10.86
CA PRO A 245 12.12 -28.85 12.25
C PRO A 245 13.28 -28.41 13.14
N GLY A 246 12.97 -27.88 14.32
CA GLY A 246 13.98 -27.43 15.30
C GLY A 246 14.76 -26.17 14.89
N SER A 247 14.31 -25.43 13.87
CA SER A 247 14.95 -24.20 13.40
C SER A 247 14.62 -22.94 14.20
N GLU A 248 13.81 -23.07 15.27
CA GLU A 248 13.40 -21.98 16.15
C GLU A 248 14.63 -21.34 16.82
N VAL A 249 14.68 -20.01 16.79
CA VAL A 249 15.66 -19.19 17.51
C VAL A 249 14.94 -18.02 18.17
N VAL A 250 15.12 -17.87 19.48
CA VAL A 250 14.70 -16.66 20.22
C VAL A 250 15.70 -15.55 19.92
N LEU A 251 15.26 -14.48 19.28
CA LEU A 251 16.11 -13.33 18.96
C LEU A 251 16.07 -12.24 20.03
N LEU A 252 14.91 -12.03 20.64
CA LEU A 252 14.69 -11.03 21.67
C LEU A 252 13.59 -11.48 22.63
N GLY A 253 13.72 -11.11 23.90
CA GLY A 253 12.73 -11.37 24.94
C GLY A 253 13.01 -12.64 25.73
N GLY A 254 12.67 -12.62 27.02
CA GLY A 254 12.87 -13.69 27.99
C GLY A 254 12.56 -13.24 29.39
#